data_AF-A0A970TUU5-F1
#
_entry.id   AF-A0A970TUU5-F1
#
_cell.length_a   1.000
_cell.length_b   1.000
_cell.length_c   1.000
_cell.angle_alpha   90.00
_cell.angle_beta   90.00
_cell.angle_gamma   90.00
#
_symmetry.space_group_name_H-M   'P 1'
#
loop_
_entity.id
_entity.type
_entity.pdbx_description
1 polymer ?
#
loop_
_entity_poly.entity_id
_entity_poly.type
_entity_poly.pdbx_seq_one_letter_code
_entity_poly.pdbx_strand_id
1 'polypeptide(L)'
;MISLDGLTRVFRSLRVRNYRLFWFGQLISVSGSWMQDVALSWLVLTLTDSPVALGLTMAIRFGPALLFSLHGGVLADHLPKRPTVLVAQMLQLVIALTLAILTDMEVITVALIYSLAAVRGIGEAIEAPTRQSFVIEMVGPADLPNAVALNSTLFNSARIVGPAIGAAVISAFGIAACFYVNAFTYLAPIAGLLAMRTAELHIVPRPPRESSFGALRTGLRYARSTPEVVIILIVVGTMGAFGYNIQTLLPLVTKYILNMGASSLALLTTSMGIGSVMAGVFVAYRGRLTRGLLLGFSAVFAVLLALIGLSPWRLVTAGLLLLAGFAGVMFMTTANTRLQLQVPDHLRGRVMGMYFLVFIGTTPIGSYLIGFLAEHLSSDSRVAVRGTMFILAGLCAVGIGTASIYARRTDSKITRIADEEDDGEVAA
;
A
#
# COMPACT_ATOMS: atom_id res chain seq x y z
N MET A 1 -5.69 10.74 28.04
CA MET A 1 -6.30 12.08 27.81
C MET A 1 -5.36 12.86 26.92
N ILE A 2 -5.74 13.11 25.66
CA ILE A 2 -4.92 13.92 24.74
C ILE A 2 -5.20 15.38 25.09
N SER A 3 -4.20 16.14 25.56
CA SER A 3 -4.39 17.57 25.84
C SER A 3 -4.64 18.34 24.54
N LEU A 4 -5.37 19.46 24.61
CA LEU A 4 -5.60 20.36 23.47
C LEU A 4 -4.27 20.87 22.87
N ASP A 5 -3.21 20.97 23.67
CA ASP A 5 -1.85 21.27 23.22
C ASP A 5 -1.18 20.13 22.43
N GLY A 6 -1.53 18.88 22.73
CA GLY A 6 -1.13 17.73 21.92
C GLY A 6 -1.80 17.72 20.55
N LEU A 7 -3.10 18.03 20.49
CA LEU A 7 -3.86 18.13 19.23
C LEU A 7 -3.35 19.27 18.34
N THR A 8 -3.02 20.42 18.92
CA THR A 8 -2.44 21.54 18.15
C THR A 8 -1.04 21.23 17.59
N ARG A 9 -0.25 20.38 18.26
CA ARG A 9 1.02 19.84 17.71
C ARG A 9 0.80 18.81 16.60
N VAL A 10 -0.21 17.93 16.72
CA VAL A 10 -0.53 16.90 15.73
C VAL A 10 -0.96 17.51 14.38
N PHE A 11 -1.73 18.61 14.41
CA PHE A 11 -2.21 19.29 13.20
C PHE A 11 -1.42 20.55 12.83
N ARG A 12 -0.20 20.71 13.36
CA ARG A 12 0.62 21.92 13.18
C ARG A 12 0.81 22.27 11.70
N SER A 13 1.13 21.28 10.85
CA SER A 13 1.35 21.51 9.41
C SER A 13 0.08 21.96 8.68
N LEU A 14 -1.12 21.64 9.18
CA LEU A 14 -2.38 22.11 8.58
C LEU A 14 -2.62 23.61 8.81
N ARG A 15 -1.82 24.28 9.66
CA ARG A 15 -1.82 25.74 9.76
C ARG A 15 -1.25 26.38 8.50
N VAL A 16 -0.27 25.72 7.86
CA VAL A 16 0.31 26.16 6.59
C VAL A 16 -0.74 26.05 5.48
N ARG A 17 -1.11 27.19 4.88
CA ARG A 17 -2.20 27.27 3.89
C ARG A 17 -1.99 26.31 2.71
N ASN A 18 -0.80 26.35 2.09
CA ASN A 18 -0.49 25.52 0.93
C ASN A 18 -0.62 24.03 1.25
N TYR A 19 -0.05 23.59 2.38
CA TYR A 19 -0.15 22.21 2.81
C TYR A 19 -1.58 21.81 3.20
N ARG A 20 -2.36 22.69 3.82
CA ARG A 20 -3.77 22.43 4.13
C ARG A 20 -4.60 22.17 2.86
N LEU A 21 -4.47 23.04 1.86
CA LEU A 21 -5.15 22.88 0.56
C LEU A 21 -4.76 21.56 -0.10
N PHE A 22 -3.47 21.26 -0.11
CA PHE A 22 -2.94 20.00 -0.62
C PHE A 22 -3.51 18.78 0.11
N TRP A 23 -3.41 18.77 1.44
CA TRP A 23 -3.77 17.61 2.26
C TRP A 23 -5.26 17.26 2.14
N PHE A 24 -6.16 18.25 2.19
CA PHE A 24 -7.59 18.00 1.99
C PHE A 24 -7.92 17.56 0.56
N GLY A 25 -7.28 18.15 -0.45
CA GLY A 25 -7.43 17.70 -1.84
C GLY A 25 -6.97 16.25 -2.03
N GLN A 26 -5.83 15.89 -1.45
CA GLN A 26 -5.29 14.53 -1.49
C GLN A 26 -6.17 13.53 -0.72
N LEU A 27 -6.74 13.91 0.42
CA LEU A 27 -7.60 13.01 1.18
C LEU A 27 -8.79 12.53 0.34
N ILE A 28 -9.40 13.44 -0.41
CA ILE A 28 -10.52 13.15 -1.31
C ILE A 28 -10.03 12.31 -2.49
N SER A 29 -8.96 12.73 -3.17
CA SER A 29 -8.46 12.09 -4.39
C SER A 29 -7.83 10.71 -4.18
N VAL A 30 -7.07 10.50 -3.10
CA VAL A 30 -6.49 9.19 -2.79
C VAL A 30 -7.59 8.21 -2.42
N SER A 31 -8.62 8.65 -1.67
CA SER A 31 -9.79 7.80 -1.36
C SER A 31 -10.53 7.40 -2.65
N GLY A 32 -10.74 8.35 -3.56
CA GLY A 32 -11.31 8.08 -4.88
C GLY A 32 -10.47 7.10 -5.70
N SER A 33 -9.15 7.22 -5.66
CA SER A 33 -8.22 6.36 -6.39
C SER A 33 -8.31 4.90 -5.94
N TRP A 34 -8.37 4.67 -4.62
CA TRP A 34 -8.58 3.32 -4.08
C TRP A 34 -9.95 2.75 -4.43
N MET A 35 -10.99 3.58 -4.44
CA MET A 35 -12.31 3.18 -4.94
C MET A 35 -12.25 2.76 -6.41
N GLN A 36 -11.60 3.56 -7.27
CA GLN A 36 -11.46 3.26 -8.68
C GLN A 36 -10.74 1.93 -8.90
N ASP A 37 -9.77 1.59 -8.07
CA ASP A 37 -9.05 0.32 -8.22
C ASP A 37 -9.96 -0.88 -7.96
N VAL A 38 -10.85 -0.81 -6.96
CA VAL A 38 -11.86 -1.85 -6.71
C VAL A 38 -12.83 -1.96 -7.89
N ALA A 39 -13.30 -0.83 -8.40
CA ALA A 39 -14.17 -0.79 -9.56
C ALA A 39 -13.50 -1.35 -10.82
N LEU A 40 -12.22 -1.03 -11.04
CA LEU A 40 -11.43 -1.55 -12.15
C LEU A 40 -11.23 -3.06 -12.03
N SER A 41 -10.91 -3.56 -10.83
CA SER A 41 -10.80 -5.00 -10.59
C SER A 41 -12.11 -5.73 -10.91
N TRP A 42 -13.23 -5.19 -10.44
CA TRP A 42 -14.54 -5.79 -10.67
C TRP A 42 -14.96 -5.71 -12.14
N LEU A 43 -14.71 -4.59 -12.81
CA LEU A 43 -14.99 -4.41 -14.23
C LEU A 43 -14.30 -5.45 -15.10
N VAL A 44 -12.99 -5.62 -14.94
CA VAL A 44 -12.23 -6.58 -15.74
C VAL A 44 -12.78 -7.98 -15.54
N LEU A 45 -13.03 -8.36 -14.29
CA LEU A 45 -13.55 -9.68 -13.97
C LEU A 45 -14.96 -9.90 -14.53
N THR A 46 -15.81 -8.88 -14.57
CA THR A 46 -17.14 -8.94 -15.18
C THR A 46 -17.08 -9.00 -16.70
N LEU A 47 -16.12 -8.32 -17.34
CA LEU A 47 -15.97 -8.32 -18.80
C LEU A 47 -15.35 -9.60 -19.36
N THR A 48 -14.40 -10.21 -18.64
CA THR A 48 -13.58 -11.31 -19.19
C THR A 48 -13.84 -12.67 -18.59
N ASP A 49 -14.44 -12.74 -17.40
CA ASP A 49 -14.47 -13.97 -16.59
C ASP A 49 -13.09 -14.62 -16.38
N SER A 50 -11.98 -13.86 -16.56
CA SER A 50 -10.61 -14.36 -16.51
C SER A 50 -9.85 -13.76 -15.31
N PRO A 51 -9.44 -14.61 -14.35
CA PRO A 51 -8.54 -14.21 -13.28
C PRO A 51 -7.18 -13.70 -13.77
N VAL A 52 -6.63 -14.26 -14.86
CA VAL A 52 -5.36 -13.79 -15.46
C VAL A 52 -5.51 -12.37 -15.97
N ALA A 53 -6.60 -12.04 -16.67
CA ALA A 53 -6.83 -10.69 -17.17
C ALA A 53 -6.88 -9.66 -16.03
N LEU A 54 -7.53 -10.01 -14.92
CA LEU A 54 -7.54 -9.19 -13.70
C LEU A 54 -6.13 -9.02 -13.11
N GLY A 55 -5.41 -10.13 -12.93
CA GLY A 55 -4.05 -10.12 -12.38
C GLY A 55 -3.07 -9.30 -13.24
N LEU A 56 -3.19 -9.41 -14.57
CA LEU A 56 -2.42 -8.65 -15.54
C LEU A 56 -2.79 -7.17 -15.54
N THR A 57 -4.06 -6.80 -15.41
CA THR A 57 -4.48 -5.40 -15.26
C THR A 57 -3.77 -4.74 -14.09
N MET A 58 -3.78 -5.40 -12.92
CA MET A 58 -3.13 -4.89 -11.72
C MET A 58 -1.61 -4.86 -11.87
N ALA A 59 -1.03 -5.85 -12.56
CA ALA A 59 0.40 -5.88 -12.86
C ALA A 59 0.82 -4.72 -13.78
N ILE A 60 0.04 -4.42 -14.82
CA ILE A 60 0.27 -3.29 -15.73
C ILE A 60 0.10 -1.96 -14.99
N ARG A 61 -0.89 -1.86 -14.10
CA ARG A 61 -1.17 -0.65 -13.33
C ARG A 61 -0.04 -0.31 -12.34
N PHE A 62 0.52 -1.31 -11.65
CA PHE A 62 1.57 -1.10 -10.63
C PHE A 62 2.99 -1.32 -11.16
N GLY A 63 3.15 -2.00 -12.29
CA GLY A 63 4.43 -2.36 -12.89
C GLY A 63 5.34 -1.17 -13.23
N PRO A 64 4.83 -0.09 -13.86
CA PRO A 64 5.66 1.08 -14.14
C PRO A 64 6.22 1.72 -12.87
N ALA A 65 5.42 1.81 -11.80
CA ALA A 65 5.90 2.33 -10.53
C ALA A 65 7.05 1.49 -9.95
N LEU A 66 7.01 0.15 -10.09
CA LEU A 66 8.12 -0.73 -9.75
C LEU A 66 9.36 -0.42 -10.61
N LEU A 67 9.23 -0.45 -11.94
CA LEU A 67 10.34 -0.31 -12.89
C LEU A 67 11.02 1.06 -12.82
N PHE A 68 10.21 2.11 -12.66
CA PHE A 68 10.68 3.49 -12.64
C PHE A 68 10.88 4.04 -11.23
N SER A 69 10.61 3.29 -10.15
CA SER A 69 10.82 3.76 -8.77
C SER A 69 12.20 4.37 -8.51
N LEU A 70 13.26 3.77 -9.08
CA LEU A 70 14.63 4.26 -8.94
C LEU A 70 14.91 5.53 -9.75
N HIS A 71 14.27 5.67 -10.93
CA HIS A 71 14.49 6.77 -11.86
C HIS A 71 13.54 7.96 -11.60
N GLY A 72 12.35 7.69 -11.08
CA GLY A 72 11.31 8.67 -10.79
C GLY A 72 11.76 9.68 -9.73
N GLY A 73 12.58 9.26 -8.76
CA GLY A 73 13.21 10.18 -7.80
C GLY A 73 14.16 11.18 -8.46
N VAL A 74 15.02 10.71 -9.37
CA VAL A 74 15.94 11.57 -10.13
C VAL A 74 15.17 12.55 -11.00
N LEU A 75 14.10 12.08 -11.66
CA LEU A 75 13.26 12.95 -12.48
C LEU A 75 12.50 13.98 -11.62
N ALA A 76 11.97 13.55 -10.48
CA ALA A 76 11.31 14.42 -9.51
C ALA A 76 12.22 15.54 -9.01
N ASP A 77 13.52 15.29 -8.83
CA ASP A 77 14.49 16.30 -8.39
C ASP A 77 14.68 17.43 -9.43
N HIS A 78 14.58 17.11 -10.72
CA HIS A 78 14.81 18.06 -11.82
C HIS A 78 13.56 18.80 -12.28
N LEU A 79 12.39 18.18 -12.12
CA LEU A 79 11.14 18.77 -12.56
C LEU A 79 10.63 19.84 -11.59
N PRO A 80 9.91 20.87 -12.07
CA PRO A 80 9.18 21.78 -11.18
C PRO A 80 8.00 21.05 -10.53
N LYS A 81 7.95 21.03 -9.20
CA LYS A 81 7.11 20.10 -8.40
C LYS A 81 5.62 20.35 -8.61
N ARG A 82 5.18 21.59 -8.34
CA ARG A 82 3.77 22.00 -8.50
C ARG A 82 3.19 21.71 -9.90
N PRO A 83 3.77 22.19 -11.02
CA PRO A 83 3.20 21.94 -12.34
C PRO A 83 3.26 20.46 -12.73
N THR A 84 4.29 19.72 -12.30
CA THR A 84 4.37 18.26 -12.56
C THR A 84 3.26 17.51 -11.85
N VAL A 85 3.02 17.78 -10.56
CA VAL A 85 1.89 17.18 -9.83
C VAL A 85 0.56 17.61 -10.45
N LEU A 86 0.42 18.88 -10.86
CA LEU A 86 -0.81 19.36 -11.52
C LEU A 86 -1.09 18.61 -12.83
N VAL A 87 -0.10 18.47 -13.71
CA VAL A 87 -0.21 17.72 -14.97
C VAL A 87 -0.56 16.26 -14.70
N ALA A 88 0.07 15.64 -13.72
CA ALA A 88 -0.24 14.27 -13.35
C ALA A 88 -1.69 14.13 -12.84
N GLN A 89 -2.19 15.05 -12.02
CA GLN A 89 -3.58 15.02 -11.55
C GLN A 89 -4.58 15.25 -12.69
N MET A 90 -4.27 16.12 -13.65
CA MET A 90 -5.09 16.28 -14.86
C MET A 90 -5.09 15.02 -15.72
N LEU A 91 -3.94 14.36 -15.90
CA LEU A 91 -3.85 13.08 -16.59
C LEU A 91 -4.71 12.01 -15.90
N GLN A 92 -4.63 11.89 -14.57
CA GLN A 92 -5.45 10.94 -13.82
C GLN A 92 -6.95 11.24 -13.93
N LEU A 93 -7.34 12.53 -13.91
CA LEU A 93 -8.71 12.96 -14.16
C LEU A 93 -9.21 12.53 -15.54
N VAL A 94 -8.43 12.76 -16.60
CA VAL A 94 -8.79 12.37 -17.97
C VAL A 94 -8.91 10.86 -18.08
N ILE A 95 -7.98 10.09 -17.49
CA ILE A 95 -8.05 8.63 -17.49
C ILE A 95 -9.31 8.13 -16.76
N ALA A 96 -9.60 8.67 -15.58
CA ALA A 96 -10.78 8.29 -14.79
C ALA A 96 -12.08 8.61 -15.54
N LEU A 97 -12.17 9.79 -16.16
CA LEU A 97 -13.32 10.20 -16.96
C LEU A 97 -13.46 9.35 -18.23
N THR A 98 -12.35 9.00 -18.87
CA THR A 98 -12.34 8.11 -20.05
C THR A 98 -12.84 6.71 -19.66
N LEU A 99 -12.36 6.15 -18.54
CA LEU A 99 -12.89 4.89 -18.01
C LEU A 99 -14.38 4.98 -17.71
N ALA A 100 -14.84 6.08 -17.11
CA ALA A 100 -16.24 6.30 -16.79
C ALA A 100 -17.11 6.28 -18.05
N ILE A 101 -16.80 7.14 -19.01
CA ILE A 101 -17.58 7.31 -20.25
C ILE A 101 -17.60 6.01 -21.06
N LEU A 102 -16.45 5.36 -21.26
CA LEU A 102 -16.38 4.13 -22.04
C LEU A 102 -17.12 2.96 -21.37
N THR A 103 -17.11 2.91 -20.03
CA THR A 103 -17.85 1.89 -19.28
C THR A 103 -19.35 2.15 -19.34
N ASP A 104 -19.76 3.41 -19.22
CA ASP A 104 -21.17 3.85 -19.28
C ASP A 104 -21.78 3.64 -20.68
N MET A 105 -20.99 3.84 -21.73
CA MET A 105 -21.37 3.56 -23.13
C MET A 105 -21.28 2.06 -23.49
N GLU A 106 -20.85 1.19 -22.57
CA GLU A 106 -20.66 -0.25 -22.79
C GLU A 106 -19.70 -0.62 -23.95
N VAL A 107 -18.84 0.31 -24.38
CA VAL A 107 -17.83 0.11 -25.44
C VAL A 107 -16.43 -0.18 -24.88
N ILE A 108 -16.27 -0.19 -23.56
CA ILE A 108 -14.99 -0.46 -22.91
C ILE A 108 -14.50 -1.89 -23.23
N THR A 109 -13.23 -2.01 -23.61
CA THR A 109 -12.58 -3.30 -23.86
C THR A 109 -11.38 -3.51 -22.94
N VAL A 110 -10.96 -4.76 -22.79
CA VAL A 110 -9.78 -5.12 -22.00
C VAL A 110 -8.52 -4.42 -22.51
N ALA A 111 -8.38 -4.30 -23.84
CA ALA A 111 -7.25 -3.60 -24.45
C ALA A 111 -7.20 -2.13 -24.02
N LEU A 112 -8.34 -1.43 -24.04
CA LEU A 112 -8.44 -0.05 -23.57
C LEU A 112 -8.13 0.07 -22.07
N ILE A 113 -8.61 -0.89 -21.27
CA ILE A 113 -8.29 -0.97 -19.83
C ILE A 113 -6.78 -1.10 -19.62
N TYR A 114 -6.11 -2.00 -20.34
CA TYR A 114 -4.65 -2.19 -20.24
C TYR A 114 -3.89 -0.93 -20.64
N SER A 115 -4.29 -0.26 -21.74
CA SER A 115 -3.67 0.98 -22.18
C SER A 115 -3.81 2.09 -21.12
N LEU A 116 -5.02 2.30 -20.60
CA LEU A 116 -5.29 3.32 -19.58
C LEU A 116 -4.58 3.00 -18.26
N ALA A 117 -4.53 1.72 -17.86
CA ALA A 117 -3.78 1.26 -16.69
C ALA A 117 -2.28 1.51 -16.83
N ALA A 118 -1.69 1.26 -18.01
CA ALA A 118 -0.29 1.50 -18.28
C ALA A 118 0.06 2.98 -18.19
N VAL A 119 -0.72 3.85 -18.85
CA VAL A 119 -0.53 5.31 -18.81
C VAL A 119 -0.66 5.83 -17.38
N ARG A 120 -1.67 5.36 -16.62
CA ARG A 120 -1.83 5.71 -15.20
C ARG A 120 -0.63 5.29 -14.37
N GLY A 121 -0.12 4.06 -14.56
CA GLY A 121 1.04 3.56 -13.86
C GLY A 121 2.30 4.39 -14.12
N ILE A 122 2.54 4.79 -15.38
CA ILE A 122 3.66 5.66 -15.76
C ILE A 122 3.52 7.04 -15.11
N GLY A 123 2.31 7.62 -15.15
CA GLY A 123 2.02 8.90 -14.51
C GLY A 123 2.29 8.87 -13.00
N GLU A 124 1.82 7.84 -12.30
CA GLU A 124 2.04 7.66 -10.86
C GLU A 124 3.53 7.45 -10.52
N ALA A 125 4.29 6.79 -11.39
CA ALA A 125 5.72 6.57 -11.18
C ALA A 125 6.54 7.87 -11.13
N ILE A 126 6.05 8.92 -11.78
CA ILE A 126 6.63 10.27 -11.75
C ILE A 126 5.98 11.12 -10.65
N GLU A 127 4.65 11.05 -10.54
CA GLU A 127 3.86 11.85 -9.61
C GLU A 127 4.21 11.53 -8.16
N ALA A 128 4.31 10.25 -7.78
CA ALA A 128 4.52 9.86 -6.40
C ALA A 128 5.83 10.41 -5.78
N PRO A 129 7.01 10.28 -6.42
CA PRO A 129 8.25 10.89 -5.90
C PRO A 129 8.23 12.42 -5.98
N THR A 130 7.63 13.00 -7.01
CA THR A 130 7.46 14.46 -7.12
C THR A 130 6.59 15.01 -6.00
N ARG A 131 5.49 14.31 -5.68
CA ARG A 131 4.58 14.64 -4.59
C ARG A 131 5.29 14.59 -3.24
N GLN A 132 6.10 13.56 -3.00
CA GLN A 132 6.86 13.43 -1.76
C GLN A 132 7.88 14.57 -1.58
N SER A 133 8.62 14.91 -2.63
CA SER A 133 9.56 16.04 -2.60
C SER A 133 8.86 17.40 -2.54
N PHE A 134 7.64 17.53 -3.02
CA PHE A 134 6.88 18.78 -2.94
C PHE A 134 6.45 19.14 -1.50
N VAL A 135 6.32 18.15 -0.60
CA VAL A 135 5.87 18.40 0.78
C VAL A 135 6.80 19.38 1.50
N ILE A 136 8.12 19.21 1.38
CA ILE A 136 9.09 20.10 2.04
C ILE A 136 9.05 21.52 1.47
N GLU A 137 8.79 21.71 0.18
CA GLU A 137 8.60 23.04 -0.41
C GLU A 137 7.35 23.74 0.16
N MET A 138 6.30 22.97 0.50
CA MET A 138 5.07 23.52 1.05
C MET A 138 5.18 23.93 2.52
N VAL A 139 5.80 23.11 3.38
CA VAL A 139 5.80 23.33 4.85
C VAL A 139 7.14 23.81 5.42
N GLY A 140 8.22 23.73 4.65
CA GLY A 140 9.56 24.00 5.13
C GLY A 140 10.13 22.90 6.05
N PRO A 141 11.43 22.97 6.40
CA PRO A 141 12.12 21.92 7.15
C PRO A 141 11.60 21.73 8.58
N ALA A 142 11.10 22.80 9.21
CA ALA A 142 10.64 22.76 10.61
C ALA A 142 9.37 21.93 10.82
N ASP A 143 8.46 21.94 9.84
CA ASP A 143 7.16 21.26 9.93
C ASP A 143 7.12 19.95 9.11
N LEU A 144 8.18 19.65 8.34
CA LEU A 144 8.26 18.44 7.51
C LEU A 144 7.98 17.13 8.25
N PRO A 145 8.54 16.86 9.45
CA PRO A 145 8.25 15.61 10.16
C PRO A 145 6.76 15.44 10.49
N ASN A 146 6.09 16.53 10.87
CA ASN A 146 4.66 16.51 11.15
C ASN A 146 3.84 16.32 9.86
N ALA A 147 4.25 16.95 8.76
CA ALA A 147 3.61 16.77 7.46
C ALA A 147 3.73 15.32 6.96
N VAL A 148 4.91 14.71 7.06
CA VAL A 148 5.13 13.29 6.70
C VAL A 148 4.25 12.36 7.53
N ALA A 149 4.10 12.62 8.82
CA ALA A 149 3.21 11.85 9.68
C ALA A 149 1.73 11.98 9.24
N LEU A 150 1.25 13.20 9.01
CA LEU A 150 -0.11 13.47 8.53
C LEU A 150 -0.39 12.84 7.15
N ASN A 151 0.60 12.83 6.25
CA ASN A 151 0.49 12.19 4.95
C ASN A 151 0.37 10.67 5.09
N SER A 152 1.13 10.08 6.01
CA SER A 152 1.03 8.64 6.31
C SER A 152 -0.35 8.28 6.86
N THR A 153 -0.93 9.10 7.74
CA THR A 153 -2.31 8.92 8.21
C THR A 153 -3.29 8.98 7.05
N LEU A 154 -3.17 9.99 6.18
CA LEU A 154 -4.03 10.15 4.99
C LEU A 154 -4.02 8.89 4.11
N PHE A 155 -2.85 8.40 3.71
CA PHE A 155 -2.76 7.21 2.85
C PHE A 155 -3.36 5.96 3.49
N ASN A 156 -3.11 5.74 4.79
CA ASN A 156 -3.67 4.60 5.50
C ASN A 156 -5.20 4.71 5.65
N SER A 157 -5.72 5.88 5.98
CA SER A 157 -7.16 6.14 6.06
C SER A 157 -7.84 5.96 4.70
N ALA A 158 -7.30 6.55 3.65
CA ALA A 158 -7.85 6.46 2.30
C ALA A 158 -7.82 5.02 1.76
N ARG A 159 -6.76 4.25 2.05
CA ARG A 159 -6.65 2.82 1.70
C ARG A 159 -7.72 1.96 2.38
N ILE A 160 -8.19 2.36 3.55
CA ILE A 160 -9.22 1.64 4.31
C ILE A 160 -10.62 2.06 3.84
N VAL A 161 -10.84 3.37 3.70
CA VAL A 161 -12.17 3.94 3.43
C VAL A 161 -12.53 3.88 1.95
N GLY A 162 -11.57 4.14 1.06
CA GLY A 162 -11.76 4.20 -0.39
C GLY A 162 -12.38 2.91 -0.96
N PRO A 163 -11.82 1.72 -0.70
CA PRO A 163 -12.39 0.46 -1.19
C PRO A 163 -13.82 0.21 -0.70
N ALA A 164 -14.14 0.57 0.55
CA ALA A 164 -15.48 0.41 1.12
C ALA A 164 -16.50 1.34 0.44
N ILE A 165 -16.14 2.61 0.23
CA ILE A 165 -16.95 3.55 -0.55
C ILE A 165 -17.14 3.03 -1.97
N GLY A 166 -16.06 2.60 -2.62
CA GLY A 166 -16.11 2.10 -3.98
C GLY A 166 -17.07 0.94 -4.12
N ALA A 167 -16.93 -0.07 -3.28
CA ALA A 167 -17.80 -1.22 -3.36
C ALA A 167 -19.28 -0.88 -3.04
N ALA A 168 -19.56 0.07 -2.13
CA ALA A 168 -20.91 0.59 -1.91
C ALA A 168 -21.46 1.34 -3.14
N VAL A 169 -20.66 2.17 -3.80
CA VAL A 169 -21.05 2.89 -5.02
C VAL A 169 -21.31 1.91 -6.17
N ILE A 170 -20.47 0.89 -6.37
CA ILE A 170 -20.73 -0.16 -7.38
C ILE A 170 -22.08 -0.83 -7.12
N SER A 171 -22.37 -1.15 -5.86
CA SER A 171 -23.63 -1.83 -5.52
C SER A 171 -24.88 -0.97 -5.72
N ALA A 172 -24.79 0.35 -5.57
CA ALA A 172 -25.94 1.26 -5.64
C ALA A 172 -26.12 1.90 -7.02
N PHE A 173 -25.02 2.25 -7.69
CA PHE A 173 -25.01 3.08 -8.91
C PHE A 173 -24.22 2.45 -10.06
N GLY A 174 -23.66 1.24 -9.88
CA GLY A 174 -22.87 0.55 -10.89
C GLY A 174 -21.41 1.00 -10.96
N ILE A 175 -20.65 0.35 -11.85
CA ILE A 175 -19.19 0.50 -11.95
C ILE A 175 -18.80 1.89 -12.49
N ALA A 176 -19.48 2.37 -13.53
CA ALA A 176 -19.18 3.65 -14.17
C ALA A 176 -19.28 4.83 -13.18
N ALA A 177 -20.23 4.78 -12.25
CA ALA A 177 -20.39 5.78 -11.19
C ALA A 177 -19.13 5.92 -10.32
N CYS A 178 -18.42 4.83 -10.00
CA CYS A 178 -17.15 4.92 -9.28
C CYS A 178 -16.09 5.71 -10.04
N PHE A 179 -16.00 5.52 -11.35
CA PHE A 179 -15.05 6.23 -12.19
C PHE A 179 -15.42 7.71 -12.33
N TYR A 180 -16.71 8.04 -12.49
CA TYR A 180 -17.17 9.43 -12.48
C TYR A 180 -16.86 10.11 -11.15
N VAL A 181 -17.21 9.48 -10.02
CA VAL A 181 -16.92 10.05 -8.69
C VAL A 181 -15.41 10.23 -8.52
N ASN A 182 -14.58 9.26 -8.93
CA ASN A 182 -13.13 9.43 -8.87
C ASN A 182 -12.63 10.57 -9.77
N ALA A 183 -13.15 10.71 -11.00
CA ALA A 183 -12.82 11.82 -11.88
C ALA A 183 -13.08 13.17 -11.19
N PHE A 184 -14.23 13.33 -10.53
CA PHE A 184 -14.55 14.53 -9.75
C PHE A 184 -13.65 14.71 -8.53
N THR A 185 -13.19 13.63 -7.88
CA THR A 185 -12.27 13.76 -6.75
C THR A 185 -10.94 14.40 -7.12
N TYR A 186 -10.46 14.25 -8.36
CA TYR A 186 -9.24 14.90 -8.83
C TYR A 186 -9.39 16.42 -8.99
N LEU A 187 -10.60 16.96 -9.09
CA LEU A 187 -10.81 18.40 -9.09
C LEU A 187 -10.38 19.06 -7.78
N ALA A 188 -10.52 18.36 -6.64
CA ALA A 188 -10.11 18.89 -5.34
C ALA A 188 -8.60 19.18 -5.22
N PRO A 189 -7.68 18.24 -5.50
CA PRO A 189 -6.25 18.54 -5.50
C PRO A 189 -5.84 19.48 -6.64
N ILE A 190 -6.50 19.44 -7.81
CA ILE A 190 -6.25 20.41 -8.89
C ILE A 190 -6.57 21.84 -8.41
N ALA A 191 -7.76 22.06 -7.86
CA ALA A 191 -8.16 23.35 -7.30
C ALA A 191 -7.24 23.77 -6.16
N GLY A 192 -6.86 22.83 -5.28
CA GLY A 192 -5.90 23.06 -4.21
C GLY A 192 -4.55 23.56 -4.72
N LEU A 193 -3.99 22.90 -5.74
CA LEU A 193 -2.72 23.28 -6.39
C LEU A 193 -2.82 24.63 -7.11
N LEU A 194 -3.94 24.91 -7.78
CA LEU A 194 -4.19 26.18 -8.45
C LEU A 194 -4.32 27.34 -7.45
N ALA A 195 -4.94 27.10 -6.29
CA ALA A 195 -5.13 28.07 -5.22
C ALA A 195 -3.89 28.26 -4.29
N MET A 196 -2.83 27.49 -4.48
CA MET A 196 -1.57 27.67 -3.73
C MET A 196 -0.91 29.00 -4.05
N ARG A 197 -0.31 29.60 -3.02
CA ARG A 197 0.51 30.80 -3.15
C ARG A 197 1.94 30.39 -3.46
N THR A 198 2.36 30.56 -4.71
CA THR A 198 3.71 30.18 -5.18
C THR A 198 4.83 30.96 -4.49
N ALA A 199 4.56 32.22 -4.10
CA ALA A 199 5.52 33.05 -3.37
C ALA A 199 5.81 32.55 -1.93
N GLU A 200 4.93 31.73 -1.36
CA GLU A 200 5.09 31.14 -0.02
C GLU A 200 5.77 29.74 -0.07
N LEU A 201 6.18 29.27 -1.25
CA LEU A 201 6.90 28.01 -1.39
C LEU A 201 8.38 28.19 -1.02
N HIS A 202 8.89 27.24 -0.24
CA HIS A 202 10.29 27.20 0.16
C HIS A 202 11.11 26.65 -0.99
N ILE A 203 12.02 27.46 -1.54
CA ILE A 203 13.01 26.99 -2.52
C ILE A 203 14.06 26.20 -1.75
N VAL A 204 13.95 24.87 -1.77
CA VAL A 204 14.93 24.00 -1.10
C VAL A 204 16.17 23.86 -2.00
N PRO A 205 17.38 24.22 -1.52
CA PRO A 205 18.62 23.98 -2.27
C PRO A 205 18.77 22.50 -2.60
N ARG A 206 19.12 22.21 -3.86
CA ARG A 206 19.31 20.82 -4.32
C ARG A 206 20.39 20.15 -3.45
N PRO A 207 20.13 18.99 -2.84
CA PRO A 207 21.17 18.28 -2.13
C PRO A 207 22.32 17.92 -3.10
N PRO A 208 23.58 17.89 -2.63
CA PRO A 208 24.71 17.48 -3.45
C PRO A 208 24.47 16.08 -4.04
N ARG A 209 24.96 15.86 -5.27
CA ARG A 209 24.94 14.55 -5.94
C ARG A 209 25.75 13.53 -5.15
N GLU A 210 25.15 12.88 -4.16
CA GLU A 210 25.58 11.53 -3.85
C GLU A 210 25.17 10.64 -5.02
N SER A 211 26.09 9.79 -5.50
CA SER A 211 25.75 8.71 -6.42
C SER A 211 24.59 7.92 -5.83
N SER A 212 23.41 7.97 -6.46
CA SER A 212 22.20 7.25 -6.03
C SER A 212 22.50 5.75 -5.84
N PHE A 213 23.45 5.23 -6.63
CA PHE A 213 23.94 3.86 -6.53
C PHE A 213 24.83 3.61 -5.30
N GLY A 214 25.71 4.56 -4.95
CA GLY A 214 26.52 4.50 -3.72
C GLY A 214 25.68 4.61 -2.45
N ALA A 215 24.63 5.44 -2.47
CA ALA A 215 23.63 5.55 -1.41
C ALA A 215 22.82 4.24 -1.26
N LEU A 216 22.37 3.65 -2.37
CA LEU A 216 21.66 2.37 -2.38
C LEU A 216 22.54 1.22 -1.84
N ARG A 217 23.81 1.17 -2.26
CA ARG A 217 24.78 0.17 -1.78
C ARG A 217 25.00 0.28 -0.28
N THR A 218 25.12 1.51 0.24
CA THR A 218 25.26 1.76 1.68
C THR A 218 24.02 1.30 2.46
N GLY A 219 22.83 1.64 1.98
CA GLY A 219 21.57 1.17 2.57
C GLY A 219 21.45 -0.35 2.55
N LEU A 220 21.88 -1.00 1.46
CA LEU A 220 21.78 -2.46 1.30
C LEU A 220 22.76 -3.18 2.22
N ARG A 221 23.99 -2.66 2.33
CA ARG A 221 25.00 -3.16 3.26
C ARG A 221 24.49 -3.08 4.70
N TYR A 222 23.93 -1.93 5.09
CA TYR A 222 23.34 -1.75 6.41
C TYR A 222 22.17 -2.72 6.66
N ALA A 223 21.23 -2.79 5.71
CA ALA A 223 20.08 -3.70 5.80
C ALA A 223 20.51 -5.16 5.96
N ARG A 224 21.59 -5.59 5.29
CA ARG A 224 22.16 -6.94 5.43
C ARG A 224 22.90 -7.17 6.74
N SER A 225 23.53 -6.13 7.31
CA SER A 225 24.26 -6.24 8.58
C SER A 225 23.36 -6.14 9.81
N THR A 226 22.14 -5.63 9.68
CA THR A 226 21.21 -5.44 10.81
C THR A 226 20.12 -6.52 10.78
N PRO A 227 20.17 -7.53 11.68
CA PRO A 227 19.28 -8.69 11.62
C PRO A 227 17.79 -8.35 11.68
N GLU A 228 17.40 -7.36 12.50
CA GLU A 228 16.01 -6.89 12.58
C GLU A 228 15.50 -6.33 11.26
N VAL A 229 16.35 -5.63 10.49
CA VAL A 229 15.98 -5.08 9.19
C VAL A 229 15.75 -6.22 8.19
N VAL A 230 16.62 -7.24 8.18
CA VAL A 230 16.44 -8.44 7.34
C VAL A 230 15.12 -9.14 7.64
N ILE A 231 14.81 -9.36 8.92
CA ILE A 231 13.55 -10.01 9.35
C ILE A 231 12.35 -9.22 8.82
N ILE A 232 12.35 -7.91 9.01
CA ILE A 232 11.25 -7.04 8.54
C ILE A 232 11.12 -7.12 7.02
N LEU A 233 12.23 -7.02 6.27
CA LEU A 233 12.20 -7.06 4.81
C LEU A 233 11.73 -8.42 4.25
N ILE A 234 12.11 -9.54 4.88
CA ILE A 234 11.62 -10.87 4.49
C ILE A 234 10.11 -10.95 4.66
N VAL A 235 9.61 -10.63 5.87
CA VAL A 235 8.17 -10.74 6.17
C VAL A 235 7.36 -9.76 5.33
N VAL A 236 7.84 -8.54 5.14
CA VAL A 236 7.17 -7.52 4.32
C VAL A 236 7.15 -7.90 2.85
N GLY A 237 8.23 -8.50 2.34
CA GLY A 237 8.29 -8.95 0.95
C GLY A 237 7.35 -10.11 0.68
N THR A 238 7.32 -11.11 1.55
CA THR A 238 6.41 -12.25 1.38
C THR A 238 4.95 -11.87 1.59
N MET A 239 4.66 -11.05 2.62
CA MET A 239 3.31 -10.52 2.84
C MET A 239 2.87 -9.61 1.70
N GLY A 240 3.72 -8.70 1.22
CA GLY A 240 3.41 -7.81 0.11
C GLY A 240 3.14 -8.57 -1.19
N ALA A 241 3.99 -9.54 -1.50
CA ALA A 241 3.87 -10.37 -2.71
C ALA A 241 2.61 -11.24 -2.69
N PHE A 242 2.37 -11.98 -1.60
CA PHE A 242 1.40 -13.08 -1.62
C PHE A 242 0.16 -12.82 -0.75
N GLY A 243 0.28 -12.07 0.33
CA GLY A 243 -0.81 -11.85 1.27
C GLY A 243 -1.63 -10.58 0.98
N TYR A 244 -0.96 -9.46 0.76
CA TYR A 244 -1.57 -8.13 0.75
C TYR A 244 -2.05 -7.67 -0.63
N ASN A 245 -2.22 -8.62 -1.56
CA ASN A 245 -2.81 -8.41 -2.90
C ASN A 245 -4.35 -8.52 -2.88
N ILE A 246 -4.98 -7.98 -1.84
CA ILE A 246 -6.42 -8.14 -1.59
C ILE A 246 -7.30 -7.57 -2.71
N GLN A 247 -6.80 -6.56 -3.43
CA GLN A 247 -7.48 -5.93 -4.57
C GLN A 247 -7.71 -6.90 -5.74
N THR A 248 -6.86 -7.92 -5.87
CA THR A 248 -6.96 -8.96 -6.89
C THR A 248 -7.74 -10.16 -6.36
N LEU A 249 -7.50 -10.55 -5.10
CA LEU A 249 -8.12 -11.73 -4.50
C LEU A 249 -9.60 -11.57 -4.17
N LEU A 250 -10.00 -10.43 -3.61
CA LEU A 250 -11.35 -10.25 -3.08
C LEU A 250 -12.47 -10.35 -4.15
N PRO A 251 -12.30 -9.78 -5.36
CA PRO A 251 -13.22 -10.02 -6.48
C PRO A 251 -13.34 -11.50 -6.86
N LEU A 252 -12.21 -12.22 -6.91
CA LEU A 252 -12.18 -13.66 -7.24
C LEU A 252 -12.92 -14.50 -6.19
N VAL A 253 -12.69 -14.22 -4.90
CA VAL A 253 -13.41 -14.87 -3.80
C VAL A 253 -14.91 -14.60 -3.89
N THR A 254 -15.29 -13.35 -4.12
CA THR A 254 -16.69 -12.94 -4.21
C THR A 254 -17.40 -13.65 -5.36
N LYS A 255 -16.76 -13.68 -6.55
CA LYS A 255 -17.35 -14.25 -7.76
C LYS A 255 -17.32 -15.78 -7.79
N TYR A 256 -16.18 -16.43 -7.54
CA TYR A 256 -16.04 -17.87 -7.75
C TYR A 256 -16.28 -18.73 -6.49
N ILE A 257 -15.98 -18.22 -5.30
CA ILE A 257 -16.19 -18.98 -4.05
C ILE A 257 -17.60 -18.77 -3.54
N LEU A 258 -18.01 -17.50 -3.41
CA LEU A 258 -19.32 -17.17 -2.84
C LEU A 258 -20.44 -17.15 -3.89
N ASN A 259 -20.12 -17.08 -5.19
CA ASN A 259 -21.08 -16.93 -6.30
C ASN A 259 -21.97 -15.69 -6.11
N MET A 260 -21.36 -14.56 -5.74
CA MET A 260 -22.07 -13.32 -5.44
C MET A 260 -21.64 -12.17 -6.34
N GLY A 261 -22.52 -11.17 -6.46
CA GLY A 261 -22.26 -9.94 -7.21
C GLY A 261 -21.64 -8.82 -6.37
N ALA A 262 -21.64 -7.61 -6.95
CA ALA A 262 -21.00 -6.42 -6.39
C ALA A 262 -21.48 -6.03 -4.97
N SER A 263 -22.75 -6.28 -4.64
CA SER A 263 -23.29 -6.00 -3.29
C SER A 263 -22.58 -6.79 -2.18
N SER A 264 -22.04 -7.95 -2.50
CA SER A 264 -21.29 -8.75 -1.54
C SER A 264 -19.84 -8.32 -1.48
N LEU A 265 -19.24 -7.91 -2.60
CA LEU A 265 -17.95 -7.23 -2.60
C LEU A 265 -17.98 -6.01 -1.68
N ALA A 266 -19.08 -5.25 -1.67
CA ALA A 266 -19.32 -4.12 -0.77
C ALA A 266 -19.29 -4.52 0.69
N LEU A 267 -20.07 -5.53 1.07
CA LEU A 267 -20.10 -6.02 2.43
C LEU A 267 -18.70 -6.49 2.88
N LEU A 268 -18.06 -7.34 2.09
CA LEU A 268 -16.77 -7.95 2.43
C LEU A 268 -15.65 -6.92 2.56
N THR A 269 -15.59 -5.95 1.64
CA THR A 269 -14.60 -4.86 1.68
C THR A 269 -14.84 -3.94 2.88
N THR A 270 -16.10 -3.64 3.19
CA THR A 270 -16.46 -2.82 4.36
C THR A 270 -16.11 -3.54 5.66
N SER A 271 -16.39 -4.85 5.77
CA SER A 271 -16.02 -5.65 6.96
C SER A 271 -14.51 -5.63 7.20
N MET A 272 -13.71 -5.79 6.14
CA MET A 272 -12.26 -5.64 6.23
C MET A 272 -11.85 -4.24 6.69
N GLY A 273 -12.46 -3.20 6.12
CA GLY A 273 -12.18 -1.82 6.48
C GLY A 273 -12.46 -1.51 7.96
N ILE A 274 -13.57 -2.02 8.50
CA ILE A 274 -13.90 -1.89 9.93
C ILE A 274 -12.79 -2.51 10.80
N GLY A 275 -12.35 -3.73 10.46
CA GLY A 275 -11.25 -4.39 11.17
C GLY A 275 -9.94 -3.59 11.13
N SER A 276 -9.64 -2.96 10.00
CA SER A 276 -8.49 -2.08 9.84
C SER A 276 -8.58 -0.81 10.71
N VAL A 277 -9.75 -0.19 10.83
CA VAL A 277 -9.96 0.95 11.76
C VAL A 277 -9.77 0.51 13.21
N MET A 278 -10.35 -0.62 13.60
CA MET A 278 -10.21 -1.18 14.95
C MET A 278 -8.74 -1.43 15.32
N ALA A 279 -7.94 -1.94 14.37
CA ALA A 279 -6.51 -2.12 14.57
C ALA A 279 -5.76 -0.80 14.77
N GLY A 280 -6.11 0.26 14.02
CA GLY A 280 -5.51 1.58 14.21
C GLY A 280 -5.71 2.13 15.64
N VAL A 281 -6.93 2.00 16.17
CA VAL A 281 -7.24 2.37 17.57
C VAL A 281 -6.47 1.49 18.56
N PHE A 282 -6.40 0.19 18.30
CA PHE A 282 -5.68 -0.75 19.15
C PHE A 282 -4.17 -0.49 19.20
N VAL A 283 -3.54 -0.14 18.07
CA VAL A 283 -2.12 0.24 18.01
C VAL A 283 -1.85 1.45 18.90
N ALA A 284 -2.71 2.47 18.85
CA ALA A 284 -2.56 3.68 19.67
C ALA A 284 -2.60 3.38 21.18
N TYR A 285 -3.31 2.33 21.59
CA TYR A 285 -3.39 1.90 22.99
C TYR A 285 -2.19 1.05 23.45
N ARG A 286 -1.67 0.16 22.58
CA ARG A 286 -0.67 -0.86 22.95
C ARG A 286 0.72 -0.32 23.30
N GLY A 287 1.10 0.85 22.80
CA GLY A 287 2.35 1.57 23.11
C GLY A 287 3.66 0.92 22.63
N ARG A 288 3.87 -0.39 22.83
CA ARG A 288 5.08 -1.13 22.42
C ARG A 288 4.78 -2.16 21.33
N LEU A 289 5.42 -1.99 20.17
CA LEU A 289 5.31 -2.87 19.01
C LEU A 289 6.54 -3.78 18.91
N THR A 290 6.38 -5.07 19.22
CA THR A 290 7.47 -6.04 19.35
C THR A 290 7.67 -6.89 18.08
N ARG A 291 8.85 -7.52 17.95
CA ARG A 291 9.11 -8.50 16.89
C ARG A 291 8.11 -9.67 16.95
N GLY A 292 7.74 -10.11 18.15
CA GLY A 292 6.72 -11.15 18.35
C GLY A 292 5.34 -10.75 17.82
N LEU A 293 4.94 -9.49 17.99
CA LEU A 293 3.70 -8.97 17.39
C LEU A 293 3.76 -8.97 15.86
N LEU A 294 4.91 -8.59 15.28
CA LEU A 294 5.10 -8.62 13.83
C LEU A 294 4.88 -10.02 13.27
N LEU A 295 5.60 -11.01 13.79
CA LEU A 295 5.53 -12.39 13.33
C LEU A 295 4.17 -13.02 13.64
N GLY A 296 3.62 -12.76 14.83
CA GLY A 296 2.31 -13.27 15.26
C GLY A 296 1.17 -12.78 14.38
N PHE A 297 1.06 -11.47 14.13
CA PHE A 297 0.00 -10.94 13.27
C PHE A 297 0.20 -11.30 11.79
N SER A 298 1.44 -11.47 11.33
CA SER A 298 1.71 -12.00 9.99
C SER A 298 1.21 -13.45 9.86
N ALA A 299 1.45 -14.29 10.88
CA ALA A 299 0.98 -15.67 10.89
C ALA A 299 -0.55 -15.75 10.96
N VAL A 300 -1.18 -14.95 11.83
CA VAL A 300 -2.64 -14.85 11.91
C VAL A 300 -3.22 -14.42 10.57
N PHE A 301 -2.62 -13.43 9.89
CA PHE A 301 -3.08 -13.00 8.57
C PHE A 301 -2.97 -14.11 7.52
N ALA A 302 -1.85 -14.85 7.50
CA ALA A 302 -1.67 -15.99 6.59
C ALA A 302 -2.71 -17.11 6.82
N VAL A 303 -3.00 -17.42 8.09
CA VAL A 303 -4.04 -18.40 8.46
C VAL A 303 -5.42 -17.92 8.03
N LEU A 304 -5.76 -16.66 8.29
CA LEU A 304 -7.03 -16.06 7.89
C LEU A 304 -7.20 -16.08 6.37
N LEU A 305 -6.12 -15.86 5.60
CA LEU A 305 -6.15 -15.96 4.14
C LEU A 305 -6.57 -17.36 3.67
N ALA A 306 -6.01 -18.43 4.26
CA ALA A 306 -6.42 -19.79 3.95
C ALA A 306 -7.87 -20.08 4.36
N LEU A 307 -8.29 -19.61 5.54
CA LEU A 307 -9.67 -19.79 6.05
C LEU A 307 -10.71 -19.08 5.16
N ILE A 308 -10.38 -17.89 4.63
CA ILE A 308 -11.24 -17.17 3.69
C ILE A 308 -11.48 -18.00 2.42
N GLY A 309 -10.45 -18.67 1.89
CA GLY A 309 -10.60 -19.55 0.74
C GLY A 309 -11.53 -20.74 1.02
N LEU A 310 -11.43 -21.31 2.23
CA LEU A 310 -12.29 -22.43 2.61
C LEU A 310 -13.75 -22.05 2.82
N SER A 311 -14.02 -20.83 3.30
CA SER A 311 -15.34 -20.40 3.74
C SER A 311 -16.33 -20.23 2.58
N PRO A 312 -17.41 -21.03 2.50
CA PRO A 312 -18.47 -20.83 1.51
C PRO A 312 -19.56 -19.86 2.02
N TRP A 313 -19.52 -19.46 3.29
CA TRP A 313 -20.60 -18.71 3.93
C TRP A 313 -20.30 -17.22 3.96
N ARG A 314 -21.17 -16.40 3.37
CA ARG A 314 -21.03 -14.94 3.27
C ARG A 314 -20.67 -14.26 4.60
N LEU A 315 -21.43 -14.54 5.66
CA LEU A 315 -21.24 -13.89 6.97
C LEU A 315 -19.94 -14.34 7.65
N VAL A 316 -19.58 -15.62 7.49
CA VAL A 316 -18.32 -16.15 8.01
C VAL A 316 -17.14 -15.49 7.29
N THR A 317 -17.20 -15.39 5.97
CA THR A 317 -16.16 -14.72 5.17
C THR A 317 -16.05 -13.24 5.52
N ALA A 318 -17.17 -12.54 5.76
CA ALA A 318 -17.17 -11.16 6.24
C ALA A 318 -16.48 -11.02 7.61
N GLY A 319 -16.78 -11.93 8.55
CA GLY A 319 -16.12 -11.96 9.86
C GLY A 319 -14.62 -12.26 9.76
N LEU A 320 -14.22 -13.22 8.92
CA LEU A 320 -12.81 -13.52 8.66
C LEU A 320 -12.08 -12.34 8.02
N LEU A 321 -12.72 -11.62 7.10
CA LEU A 321 -12.15 -10.42 6.49
C LEU A 321 -12.00 -9.27 7.46
N LEU A 322 -12.93 -9.11 8.42
CA LEU A 322 -12.77 -8.16 9.52
C LEU A 322 -11.51 -8.49 10.32
N LEU A 323 -11.33 -9.76 10.71
CA LEU A 323 -10.12 -10.20 11.41
C LEU A 323 -8.85 -10.03 10.56
N ALA A 324 -8.94 -10.28 9.24
CA ALA A 324 -7.82 -10.11 8.32
C ALA A 324 -7.45 -8.63 8.16
N GLY A 325 -8.43 -7.73 8.08
CA GLY A 325 -8.23 -6.29 8.08
C GLY A 325 -7.54 -5.79 9.34
N PHE A 326 -7.92 -6.34 10.51
CA PHE A 326 -7.27 -6.05 11.79
C PHE A 326 -5.82 -6.54 11.81
N ALA A 327 -5.61 -7.83 11.52
CA ALA A 327 -4.28 -8.45 11.52
C ALA A 327 -3.34 -7.79 10.49
N GLY A 328 -3.86 -7.44 9.32
CA GLY A 328 -3.11 -6.79 8.25
C GLY A 328 -2.61 -5.39 8.63
N VAL A 329 -3.43 -4.58 9.29
CA VAL A 329 -3.00 -3.25 9.79
C VAL A 329 -2.01 -3.40 10.95
N MET A 330 -2.24 -4.36 11.86
CA MET A 330 -1.28 -4.65 12.94
C MET A 330 0.09 -5.04 12.40
N PHE A 331 0.13 -5.94 11.41
CA PHE A 331 1.35 -6.34 10.71
C PHE A 331 2.04 -5.12 10.08
N MET A 332 1.33 -4.38 9.23
CA MET A 332 1.91 -3.28 8.45
C MET A 332 2.44 -2.17 9.36
N THR A 333 1.66 -1.78 10.37
CA THR A 333 2.02 -0.71 11.31
C THR A 333 3.20 -1.11 12.19
N THR A 334 3.22 -2.36 12.66
CA THR A 334 4.35 -2.91 13.43
C THR A 334 5.62 -2.95 12.59
N ALA A 335 5.55 -3.44 11.35
CA ALA A 335 6.70 -3.52 10.44
C ALA A 335 7.28 -2.14 10.17
N ASN A 336 6.43 -1.18 9.80
CA ASN A 336 6.84 0.19 9.49
C ASN A 336 7.46 0.88 10.73
N THR A 337 6.78 0.81 11.88
CA THR A 337 7.27 1.45 13.12
C THR A 337 8.58 0.85 13.61
N ARG A 338 8.71 -0.48 13.65
CA ARG A 338 9.96 -1.13 14.07
C ARG A 338 11.11 -0.78 13.15
N LEU A 339 10.87 -0.74 11.84
CA LEU A 339 11.91 -0.38 10.89
C LEU A 339 12.40 1.05 11.14
N GLN A 340 11.49 2.00 11.35
CA GLN A 340 11.88 3.39 11.63
C GLN A 340 12.67 3.55 12.94
N LEU A 341 12.35 2.75 13.97
CA LEU A 341 13.02 2.79 15.28
C LEU A 341 14.39 2.11 15.28
N GLN A 342 14.62 1.11 14.43
CA GLN A 342 15.88 0.37 14.36
C GLN A 342 16.92 1.08 13.48
N VAL A 343 16.49 1.92 12.54
CA VAL A 343 17.38 2.53 11.54
C VAL A 343 17.83 3.92 12.02
N PRO A 344 19.15 4.21 12.03
CA PRO A 344 19.70 5.53 12.30
C PRO A 344 19.12 6.59 11.37
N ASP A 345 18.94 7.81 11.87
CA ASP A 345 18.29 8.91 11.13
C ASP A 345 18.90 9.13 9.72
N HIS A 346 20.22 9.07 9.61
CA HIS A 346 20.94 9.28 8.34
C HIS A 346 20.77 8.15 7.30
N LEU A 347 20.26 6.97 7.70
CA LEU A 347 19.96 5.85 6.79
C LEU A 347 18.46 5.58 6.64
N ARG A 348 17.60 6.24 7.43
CA ARG A 348 16.15 5.96 7.49
C ARG A 348 15.49 6.02 6.12
N GLY A 349 15.73 7.09 5.35
CA GLY A 349 15.15 7.25 4.02
C GLY A 349 15.54 6.11 3.06
N ARG A 350 16.79 5.67 3.09
CA ARG A 350 17.33 4.60 2.22
C ARG A 350 16.70 3.25 2.55
N VAL A 351 16.59 2.92 3.83
CA VAL A 351 16.01 1.64 4.28
C VAL A 351 14.48 1.63 4.11
N MET A 352 13.80 2.76 4.37
CA MET A 352 12.37 2.90 4.10
C MET A 352 12.05 2.79 2.61
N GLY A 353 12.92 3.30 1.73
CA GLY A 353 12.82 3.09 0.28
C GLY A 353 12.84 1.60 -0.09
N MET A 354 13.71 0.81 0.54
CA MET A 354 13.74 -0.65 0.35
C MET A 354 12.46 -1.32 0.85
N TYR A 355 11.95 -0.90 2.00
CA TYR A 355 10.67 -1.39 2.53
C TYR A 355 9.52 -1.17 1.54
N PHE A 356 9.39 0.04 0.98
CA PHE A 356 8.35 0.33 0.00
C PHE A 356 8.57 -0.42 -1.32
N LEU A 357 9.81 -0.53 -1.79
CA LEU A 357 10.15 -1.31 -2.98
C LEU A 357 9.75 -2.78 -2.80
N VAL A 358 10.05 -3.37 -1.64
CA VAL A 358 9.72 -4.77 -1.36
C VAL A 358 8.22 -4.96 -1.13
N PHE A 359 7.53 -4.01 -0.51
CA PHE A 359 6.09 -4.10 -0.23
C PHE A 359 5.22 -3.86 -1.47
N ILE A 360 5.45 -2.75 -2.18
CA ILE A 360 4.65 -2.35 -3.36
C ILE A 360 5.23 -2.96 -4.63
N GLY A 361 6.56 -3.03 -4.75
CA GLY A 361 7.19 -3.55 -5.96
C GLY A 361 6.97 -5.05 -6.19
N THR A 362 6.61 -5.81 -5.15
CA THR A 362 6.19 -7.20 -5.32
C THR A 362 4.71 -7.35 -5.72
N THR A 363 3.91 -6.28 -5.64
CA THR A 363 2.47 -6.29 -5.96
C THR A 363 2.20 -6.74 -7.41
N PRO A 364 2.88 -6.23 -8.46
CA PRO A 364 2.65 -6.67 -9.85
C PRO A 364 2.92 -8.17 -10.07
N ILE A 365 3.98 -8.67 -9.43
CA ILE A 365 4.37 -10.08 -9.52
C ILE A 365 3.30 -10.94 -8.83
N GLY A 366 2.90 -10.53 -7.64
CA GLY A 366 1.86 -11.20 -6.86
C GLY A 366 0.50 -11.20 -7.54
N SER A 367 0.06 -10.07 -8.10
CA SER A 367 -1.24 -9.96 -8.77
C SER A 367 -1.32 -10.84 -10.02
N TYR A 368 -0.25 -10.86 -10.83
CA TYR A 368 -0.17 -11.76 -11.98
C TYR A 368 -0.16 -13.23 -11.54
N LEU A 369 0.62 -13.59 -10.53
CA LEU A 369 0.67 -14.96 -10.00
C LEU A 369 -0.71 -15.41 -9.47
N ILE A 370 -1.42 -14.55 -8.75
CA ILE A 370 -2.80 -14.79 -8.30
C ILE A 370 -3.70 -15.12 -9.49
N GLY A 371 -3.68 -14.28 -10.52
CA GLY A 371 -4.50 -14.49 -11.72
C GLY A 371 -4.14 -15.79 -12.43
N PHE A 372 -2.84 -16.04 -12.63
CA PHE A 372 -2.33 -17.24 -13.27
C PHE A 372 -2.75 -18.53 -12.55
N LEU A 373 -2.54 -18.60 -11.23
CA LEU A 373 -2.93 -19.75 -10.43
C LEU A 373 -4.45 -19.92 -10.39
N ALA A 374 -5.20 -18.83 -10.24
CA ALA A 374 -6.66 -18.88 -10.15
C ALA A 374 -7.33 -19.34 -11.46
N GLU A 375 -6.64 -19.24 -12.59
CA GLU A 375 -7.15 -19.70 -13.89
C GLU A 375 -6.65 -21.11 -14.27
N HIS A 376 -5.41 -21.46 -13.93
CA HIS A 376 -4.78 -22.69 -14.42
C HIS A 376 -4.70 -23.84 -13.42
N LEU A 377 -4.92 -23.59 -12.12
CA LEU A 377 -4.75 -24.63 -11.10
C LEU A 377 -5.82 -25.72 -11.18
N SER A 378 -7.01 -25.40 -11.67
CA SER A 378 -8.11 -26.35 -11.88
C SER A 378 -9.08 -25.80 -12.93
N SER A 379 -9.78 -26.69 -13.64
CA SER A 379 -10.89 -26.31 -14.51
C SER A 379 -12.10 -25.79 -13.73
N ASP A 380 -12.26 -26.19 -12.46
CA ASP A 380 -13.24 -25.59 -11.56
C ASP A 380 -12.66 -24.31 -10.95
N SER A 381 -13.17 -23.16 -11.38
CA SER A 381 -12.71 -21.84 -10.92
C SER A 381 -12.81 -21.67 -9.39
N ARG A 382 -13.78 -22.32 -8.72
CA ARG A 382 -13.89 -22.29 -7.26
C ARG A 382 -12.72 -23.02 -6.63
N VAL A 383 -12.38 -24.20 -7.13
CA VAL A 383 -11.24 -25.00 -6.65
C VAL A 383 -9.93 -24.30 -6.95
N ALA A 384 -9.79 -23.69 -8.13
CA ALA A 384 -8.60 -22.96 -8.52
C ALA A 384 -8.34 -21.73 -7.64
N VAL A 385 -9.37 -20.91 -7.36
CA VAL A 385 -9.24 -19.76 -6.44
C VAL A 385 -8.93 -20.22 -5.02
N ARG A 386 -9.57 -21.29 -4.53
CA ARG A 386 -9.25 -21.90 -3.23
C ARG A 386 -7.79 -22.32 -3.12
N GLY A 387 -7.33 -23.13 -4.07
CA GLY A 387 -5.97 -23.61 -4.11
C GLY A 387 -4.96 -22.45 -4.22
N THR A 388 -5.30 -21.40 -4.97
CA THR A 388 -4.50 -20.17 -5.05
C THR A 388 -4.37 -19.52 -3.67
N MET A 389 -5.47 -19.33 -2.92
CA MET A 389 -5.41 -18.76 -1.57
C MET A 389 -4.56 -19.60 -0.61
N PHE A 390 -4.65 -20.93 -0.71
CA PHE A 390 -3.83 -21.84 0.08
C PHE A 390 -2.33 -21.76 -0.26
N ILE A 391 -1.99 -21.74 -1.55
CA ILE A 391 -0.60 -21.61 -2.01
C ILE A 391 -0.02 -20.29 -1.49
N LEU A 392 -0.76 -19.18 -1.61
CA LEU A 392 -0.31 -17.87 -1.14
C LEU A 392 -0.17 -17.82 0.39
N ALA A 393 -1.11 -18.41 1.13
CA ALA A 393 -1.02 -18.55 2.58
C ALA A 393 0.19 -19.42 2.99
N GLY A 394 0.49 -20.46 2.23
CA GLY A 394 1.68 -21.30 2.41
C GLY A 394 2.99 -20.53 2.17
N LEU A 395 3.09 -19.79 1.07
CA LEU A 395 4.25 -18.94 0.75
C LEU A 395 4.47 -17.86 1.82
N CYS A 396 3.37 -17.26 2.29
CA CYS A 396 3.35 -16.37 3.44
C CYS A 396 3.94 -17.04 4.70
N ALA A 397 3.46 -18.24 5.03
CA ALA A 397 3.95 -19.01 6.19
C ALA A 397 5.43 -19.39 6.06
N VAL A 398 5.91 -19.74 4.87
CA VAL A 398 7.34 -19.98 4.61
C VAL A 398 8.16 -18.71 4.84
N GLY A 399 7.69 -17.55 4.40
CA GLY A 399 8.33 -16.26 4.67
C GLY A 399 8.41 -15.94 6.17
N ILE A 400 7.34 -16.22 6.92
CA ILE A 400 7.31 -16.01 8.37
C ILE A 400 8.23 -17.02 9.09
N GLY A 401 8.24 -18.27 8.65
CA GLY A 401 9.09 -19.33 9.18
C GLY A 401 10.57 -19.05 8.97
N THR A 402 10.95 -18.64 7.76
CA THR A 402 12.34 -18.24 7.43
C THR A 402 12.78 -17.04 8.26
N ALA A 403 11.94 -16.01 8.41
CA ALA A 403 12.22 -14.87 9.28
C ALA A 403 12.36 -15.29 10.76
N SER A 404 11.52 -16.20 11.24
CA SER A 404 11.55 -16.72 12.62
C SER A 404 12.80 -17.55 12.89
N ILE A 405 13.21 -18.41 11.94
CA ILE A 405 14.44 -19.21 12.05
C ILE A 405 15.66 -18.29 12.04
N TYR A 406 15.68 -17.30 11.16
CA TYR A 406 16.77 -16.32 11.09
C TYR A 406 16.89 -15.50 12.39
N ALA A 407 15.76 -15.09 12.96
CA ALA A 407 15.71 -14.42 14.26
C ALA A 407 16.34 -15.26 15.36
N ARG A 408 15.90 -16.53 15.51
CA ARG A 408 16.42 -17.45 16.54
C ARG A 408 17.92 -17.69 16.39
N ARG A 409 18.42 -17.87 15.16
CA ARG A 409 19.85 -18.08 14.89
C ARG A 409 20.71 -16.86 15.24
N THR A 410 20.16 -15.67 15.06
CA THR A 410 20.86 -14.43 15.40
C THR A 410 20.87 -14.23 16.90
N ASP A 411 19.72 -14.37 17.57
CA ASP A 411 19.61 -14.21 19.01
C ASP A 411 20.56 -15.22 19.72
N SER A 412 20.62 -16.49 19.27
CA SER A 412 21.54 -17.50 19.82
C SER A 412 23.03 -17.18 19.64
N LYS A 413 23.40 -16.46 18.57
CA LYS A 413 24.80 -16.05 18.35
C LYS A 413 25.18 -14.92 19.30
N ILE A 414 24.27 -13.98 19.53
CA ILE A 414 24.50 -12.86 20.43
C ILE A 414 24.65 -13.36 21.88
N THR A 415 23.79 -14.28 22.32
CA THR A 415 23.89 -14.87 23.67
C THR A 415 25.22 -15.61 23.85
N ARG A 416 25.64 -16.43 22.87
CA ARG A 416 26.94 -17.13 22.95
C ARG A 416 28.14 -16.20 23.06
N ILE A 417 28.16 -15.10 22.32
CA ILE A 417 29.25 -14.12 22.39
C ILE A 417 29.28 -13.44 23.76
N ALA A 418 28.10 -13.11 24.32
CA ALA A 418 28.01 -12.52 25.65
C ALA A 418 28.48 -13.49 26.75
N ASP A 419 28.12 -14.77 26.63
CA ASP A 419 28.57 -15.81 27.57
C ASP A 419 30.10 -16.04 27.46
N GLU A 420 30.67 -16.02 26.25
CA GLU A 420 32.12 -16.15 26.01
C GLU A 420 32.94 -14.93 26.51
N GLU A 421 32.38 -13.72 26.46
CA GLU A 421 33.02 -12.51 27.04
C GLU A 421 33.00 -12.54 28.58
N ASP A 422 31.90 -12.97 29.20
CA ASP A 422 31.78 -13.08 30.67
C ASP A 422 32.71 -14.18 31.23
N ASP A 423 32.79 -15.33 30.58
CA ASP A 423 33.72 -16.42 30.95
C ASP A 423 35.20 -16.01 30.78
N GLY A 424 35.51 -15.15 29.79
CA GLY A 424 36.85 -14.62 29.55
C GLY A 424 37.29 -13.56 30.58
N GLU A 425 36.36 -12.77 31.10
CA GLU A 425 36.61 -11.77 32.15
C GLU A 425 36.76 -12.40 33.53
N VAL A 426 36.12 -13.56 33.78
CA VAL A 426 36.26 -14.34 35.02
C VAL A 426 37.57 -15.15 35.06
N ALA A 427 38.17 -15.45 33.89
CA ALA A 427 39.42 -16.21 33.77
C ALA A 427 40.70 -15.34 33.79
N ALA A 428 40.57 -14.01 33.78
CA ALA A 428 41.66 -13.03 33.85
C ALA A 428 41.77 -12.43 35.27
#